data_AF-A0AAD5KCZ1-F1
#
_entry.id   AF-A0AAD5KCZ1-F1
#
_cell.length_a   1.000
_cell.length_b   1.000
_cell.length_c   1.000
_cell.angle_alpha   90.00
_cell.angle_beta   90.00
_cell.angle_gamma   90.00
#
_symmetry.space_group_name_H-M   'P 1'
#
loop_
_entity.id
_entity.type
_entity.pdbx_description
1 polymer ?
#
loop_
_entity_poly.entity_id
_entity_poly.type
_entity_poly.pdbx_seq_one_letter_code
_entity_poly.pdbx_strand_id
1 'polypeptide(L)'
;MALRTTLLGWTRRLTTARPFSTSTFLQAEKNTPSMAFPAADWDVKNELATSLEPYAGRSIANVPNPNHAYRRLGSILAQNNVRREVRSNRYYEKPTVARRRKNIERNRKLFGAMVGKKVALIMQMKQRGM
;
A
#
# COMPACT_ATOMS: atom_id res chain seq x y z
N MET A 1 -36.99 -38.02 10.25
CA MET A 1 -36.76 -37.83 8.80
C MET A 1 -35.75 -36.72 8.62
N ALA A 2 -34.57 -37.07 8.09
CA ALA A 2 -33.42 -36.18 7.94
C ALA A 2 -33.44 -35.49 6.58
N LEU A 3 -33.16 -34.19 6.51
CA LEU A 3 -32.89 -33.49 5.25
C LEU A 3 -31.74 -32.47 5.39
N ARG A 4 -30.56 -32.97 5.03
CA ARG A 4 -29.57 -32.42 4.10
C ARG A 4 -29.06 -30.98 4.31
N THR A 5 -27.86 -30.97 4.90
CA THR A 5 -26.77 -30.01 4.70
C THR A 5 -26.46 -29.76 3.22
N THR A 6 -26.32 -28.49 2.82
CA THR A 6 -25.68 -28.08 1.57
C THR A 6 -24.63 -27.00 1.85
N LEU A 7 -23.36 -27.37 1.72
CA LEU A 7 -22.21 -26.46 1.73
C LEU A 7 -22.06 -25.87 0.33
N LEU A 8 -22.31 -24.56 0.19
CA LEU A 8 -22.00 -23.81 -1.03
C LEU A 8 -20.51 -23.49 -1.06
N GLY A 9 -19.74 -24.34 -1.74
CA GLY A 9 -18.33 -24.11 -2.04
C GLY A 9 -18.17 -23.02 -3.10
N TRP A 10 -17.42 -21.96 -2.77
CA TRP A 10 -16.96 -20.96 -3.73
C TRP A 10 -15.75 -21.50 -4.48
N THR A 11 -15.93 -21.91 -5.74
CA THR A 11 -14.81 -22.17 -6.66
C THR A 11 -14.56 -20.92 -7.49
N ARG A 12 -13.43 -20.22 -7.25
CA ARG A 12 -12.93 -19.19 -8.17
C ARG A 12 -12.08 -19.88 -9.25
N ARG A 13 -12.66 -19.97 -10.44
CA ARG A 13 -11.99 -20.37 -11.69
C ARG A 13 -11.09 -19.22 -12.13
N LEU A 14 -9.77 -19.37 -12.04
CA LEU A 14 -8.82 -18.47 -12.69
C LEU A 14 -8.55 -19.02 -14.09
N THR A 15 -9.08 -18.36 -15.12
CA THR A 15 -8.75 -18.66 -16.51
C THR A 15 -8.80 -17.38 -17.33
N THR A 16 -7.64 -16.86 -17.69
CA THR A 16 -7.46 -16.08 -18.91
C THR A 16 -6.07 -16.40 -19.46
N ALA A 17 -5.98 -17.49 -20.23
CA ALA A 17 -4.95 -17.60 -21.25
C ALA A 17 -5.24 -16.52 -22.30
N ARG A 18 -4.23 -15.77 -22.72
CA ARG A 18 -4.32 -14.95 -23.94
C ARG A 18 -3.32 -15.47 -24.98
N PRO A 19 -3.76 -15.56 -26.25
CA PRO A 19 -3.02 -16.23 -27.30
C PRO A 19 -1.83 -15.41 -27.81
N PHE A 20 -0.81 -16.19 -28.14
CA PHE A 20 0.33 -15.93 -29.01
C PHE A 20 -0.05 -15.07 -30.23
N SER A 21 0.66 -13.94 -30.39
CA SER A 21 0.59 -13.08 -31.57
C SER A 21 1.91 -13.17 -32.32
N THR A 22 1.91 -13.91 -33.43
CA THR A 22 2.98 -13.87 -34.44
C THR A 22 2.85 -12.63 -35.29
N SER A 23 3.85 -11.76 -35.25
CA SER A 23 4.13 -10.82 -36.32
C SER A 23 5.47 -11.20 -36.96
N THR A 24 5.38 -12.00 -38.03
CA THR A 24 6.42 -12.10 -39.04
C THR A 24 6.39 -10.82 -39.87
N PHE A 25 7.49 -10.06 -39.87
CA PHE A 25 7.80 -9.17 -40.98
C PHE A 25 9.29 -9.34 -41.32
N LEU A 26 9.51 -9.83 -42.53
CA LEU A 26 10.81 -10.06 -43.15
C LEU A 26 11.46 -8.71 -43.46
N GLN A 27 12.74 -8.52 -43.11
CA GLN A 27 13.66 -7.75 -43.96
C GLN A 27 15.14 -8.02 -43.68
N ALA A 28 15.77 -8.53 -44.75
CA ALA A 28 17.09 -8.19 -45.25
C ALA A 28 18.32 -8.53 -44.39
N GLU A 29 18.95 -9.67 -44.72
CA GLU A 29 20.34 -9.96 -44.42
C GLU A 29 21.26 -8.93 -45.09
N LYS A 30 22.09 -8.26 -44.29
CA LYS A 30 23.39 -7.73 -44.72
C LYS A 30 24.41 -8.12 -43.65
N ASN A 31 25.21 -9.12 -44.00
CA ASN A 31 26.33 -9.61 -43.22
C ASN A 31 27.34 -8.49 -42.96
N THR A 32 27.37 -7.99 -41.73
CA THR A 32 28.50 -7.24 -41.16
C THR A 32 28.91 -7.97 -39.88
N PRO A 33 30.18 -8.38 -39.70
CA PRO A 33 30.64 -8.91 -38.42
C PRO A 33 30.75 -7.74 -37.43
N SER A 34 29.61 -7.29 -36.90
CA SER A 34 29.59 -6.41 -35.74
C SER A 34 29.91 -7.26 -34.53
N MET A 35 31.00 -6.95 -33.84
CA MET A 35 31.31 -7.44 -32.50
C MET A 35 30.04 -7.35 -31.65
N ALA A 36 29.42 -8.50 -31.38
CA ALA A 36 28.22 -8.60 -30.57
C ALA A 36 28.63 -8.34 -29.11
N PHE A 37 28.63 -7.07 -28.72
CA PHE A 37 28.34 -6.77 -27.32
C PHE A 37 26.95 -7.34 -27.05
N PRO A 38 26.74 -8.15 -26.00
CA PRO A 38 25.39 -8.49 -25.61
C PRO A 38 24.68 -7.15 -25.40
N ALA A 39 23.65 -6.88 -26.22
CA ALA A 39 22.73 -5.81 -25.93
C ALA A 39 22.22 -6.11 -24.53
N ALA A 40 22.68 -5.33 -23.55
CA ALA A 40 22.07 -5.31 -22.25
C ALA A 40 20.69 -4.71 -22.50
N ASP A 41 19.76 -5.57 -22.90
CA ASP A 41 18.34 -5.33 -22.73
C ASP A 41 18.18 -5.20 -21.22
N TRP A 42 18.32 -3.97 -20.72
CA TRP A 42 17.68 -3.57 -19.49
C TRP A 42 16.19 -3.58 -19.80
N ASP A 43 15.63 -4.76 -19.99
CA ASP A 43 14.22 -4.98 -19.77
C ASP A 43 14.04 -4.67 -18.28
N VAL A 44 13.82 -3.39 -17.97
CA VAL A 44 13.31 -2.91 -16.69
C VAL A 44 11.88 -3.41 -16.69
N LYS A 45 11.78 -4.72 -16.52
CA LYS A 45 10.62 -5.37 -15.99
C LYS A 45 10.29 -4.53 -14.77
N ASN A 46 9.06 -4.04 -14.74
CA ASN A 46 8.40 -3.54 -13.53
C ASN A 46 8.35 -4.71 -12.53
N GLU A 47 9.52 -5.15 -12.07
CA GLU A 47 9.67 -6.18 -11.10
C GLU A 47 9.26 -5.54 -9.79
N LEU A 48 8.03 -5.87 -9.40
CA LEU A 48 7.63 -6.01 -8.02
C LEU A 48 7.96 -4.78 -7.20
N ALA A 49 6.96 -3.90 -7.01
CA ALA A 49 6.95 -2.84 -6.01
C ALA A 49 7.18 -3.42 -4.60
N THR A 50 8.41 -3.85 -4.36
CA THR A 50 9.00 -4.13 -3.09
C THR A 50 8.98 -2.78 -2.40
N SER A 51 8.59 -2.76 -1.14
CA SER A 51 8.37 -1.58 -0.30
C SER A 51 9.63 -0.72 -0.04
N LEU A 52 10.66 -0.83 -0.89
CA LEU A 52 11.91 -0.08 -0.86
C LEU A 52 11.86 1.24 -1.64
N GLU A 53 10.88 1.45 -2.52
CA GLU A 53 10.78 2.70 -3.27
C GLU A 53 10.38 3.87 -2.34
N PRO A 54 11.24 4.87 -2.11
CA PRO A 54 10.99 5.93 -1.13
C PRO A 54 9.77 6.80 -1.49
N TYR A 55 9.35 6.77 -2.75
CA TYR A 55 8.21 7.52 -3.29
C TYR A 55 6.92 6.69 -3.36
N ALA A 56 6.98 5.37 -3.17
CA ALA A 56 5.80 4.52 -3.19
C ALA A 56 4.87 4.89 -2.02
N GLY A 57 3.60 5.20 -2.34
CA GLY A 57 2.64 5.66 -1.35
C GLY A 57 2.91 7.06 -0.76
N ARG A 58 3.87 7.81 -1.32
CA ARG A 58 4.19 9.21 -0.95
C ARG A 58 4.14 10.16 -2.15
N SER A 59 3.69 9.67 -3.30
CA SER A 59 3.51 10.42 -4.54
C SER A 59 2.03 10.57 -4.87
N ILE A 60 1.70 11.62 -5.62
CA ILE A 60 0.38 11.82 -6.23
C ILE A 60 0.59 12.18 -7.70
N ALA A 61 -0.32 11.73 -8.56
CA ALA A 61 -0.31 12.14 -9.96
C ALA A 61 -0.58 13.65 -10.10
N ASN A 62 -0.21 14.22 -11.24
CA ASN A 62 -0.53 15.61 -11.53
C ASN A 62 -2.06 15.82 -11.55
N VAL A 63 -2.54 16.80 -10.80
CA VAL A 63 -3.97 17.13 -10.67
C VAL A 63 -4.15 18.55 -11.20
N PRO A 64 -5.24 18.85 -11.93
CA PRO A 64 -5.49 20.19 -12.48
C PRO A 64 -5.52 21.31 -11.43
N ASN A 65 -5.91 21.01 -10.19
CA ASN A 65 -5.86 21.96 -9.07
C ASN A 65 -4.71 21.61 -8.11
N PRO A 66 -3.64 22.43 -8.04
CA PRO A 66 -2.48 22.16 -7.20
C PRO A 66 -2.80 22.22 -5.70
N ASN A 67 -3.73 23.08 -5.27
CA ASN A 67 -4.10 23.20 -3.86
C ASN A 67 -4.76 21.92 -3.34
N HIS A 68 -5.63 21.30 -4.15
CA HIS A 68 -6.25 20.03 -3.81
C HIS A 68 -5.21 18.89 -3.76
N ALA A 69 -4.26 18.89 -4.70
CA ALA A 69 -3.12 17.96 -4.70
C ALA A 69 -2.32 18.06 -3.40
N TYR A 70 -1.91 19.26 -2.96
CA TYR A 70 -1.15 19.42 -1.71
C TYR A 70 -1.93 18.96 -0.47
N ARG A 71 -3.23 19.22 -0.39
CA ARG A 71 -4.08 18.74 0.72
C ARG A 71 -4.15 17.21 0.74
N ARG A 72 -4.36 16.59 -0.42
CA ARG A 72 -4.39 15.13 -0.56
C ARG A 72 -3.05 14.52 -0.16
N LEU A 73 -1.95 15.06 -0.66
CA LEU A 73 -0.60 14.62 -0.30
C LEU A 73 -0.35 14.77 1.21
N GLY A 74 -0.77 15.88 1.80
CA GLY A 74 -0.69 16.11 3.25
C GLY A 74 -1.39 15.02 4.06
N SER A 75 -2.60 14.62 3.65
CA SER A 75 -3.35 13.52 4.27
C SER A 75 -2.64 12.17 4.13
N ILE A 76 -2.11 11.86 2.94
CA ILE A 76 -1.36 10.62 2.69
C ILE A 76 -0.12 10.54 3.61
N LEU A 77 0.66 11.62 3.68
CA LEU A 77 1.86 11.68 4.54
C LEU A 77 1.52 11.58 6.03
N ALA A 78 0.34 12.08 6.44
CA ALA A 78 -0.14 11.95 7.81
C ALA A 78 -0.58 10.51 8.14
N GLN A 79 -1.33 9.86 7.26
CA GLN A 79 -1.75 8.46 7.41
C GLN A 79 -0.55 7.51 7.51
N ASN A 80 0.46 7.73 6.66
CA ASN A 80 1.71 6.97 6.66
C ASN A 80 2.69 7.36 7.79
N ASN A 81 2.33 8.32 8.67
CA ASN A 81 3.15 8.80 9.78
C ASN A 81 4.54 9.36 9.41
N VAL A 82 4.77 9.72 8.14
CA VAL A 82 6.10 10.13 7.62
C VAL A 82 6.66 11.33 8.39
N ARG A 83 5.83 12.35 8.63
CA ARG A 83 6.26 13.57 9.34
C ARG A 83 6.69 13.27 10.77
N ARG A 84 6.04 12.30 11.41
CA ARG A 84 6.35 11.87 12.78
C ARG A 84 7.65 11.09 12.81
N GLU A 85 7.84 10.18 11.86
CA GLU A 85 9.08 9.42 11.69
C GLU A 85 10.28 10.34 11.48
N VAL A 86 10.20 11.29 10.54
CA VAL A 86 11.27 12.28 10.30
C VAL A 86 11.60 13.07 11.58
N ARG A 87 10.58 13.42 12.38
CA ARG A 87 10.78 14.13 13.65
C ARG A 87 11.43 13.25 14.72
N SER A 88 11.02 11.99 14.82
CA SER A 88 11.60 11.02 15.77
C SER A 88 13.03 10.64 15.40
N ASN A 89 13.35 10.56 14.11
CA ASN A 89 14.67 10.16 13.62
C ASN A 89 15.68 11.31 13.55
N ARG A 90 15.25 12.56 13.80
CA ARG A 90 16.14 13.74 13.80
C ARG A 90 17.31 13.60 14.79
N TYR A 91 17.05 12.97 15.94
CA TYR A 91 18.05 12.76 16.98
C TYR A 91 18.02 11.31 17.45
N TYR A 92 19.16 10.79 17.88
CA TYR A 92 19.26 9.45 18.43
C TYR A 92 18.46 9.34 19.74
N GLU A 93 17.54 8.37 19.79
CA GLU A 93 16.79 7.99 21.00
C GLU A 93 17.34 6.66 21.53
N LYS A 94 17.80 6.64 22.79
CA LYS A 94 18.28 5.41 23.43
C LYS A 94 17.17 4.33 23.39
N PRO A 95 17.49 3.04 23.12
CA PRO A 95 16.47 2.00 22.94
C PRO A 95 15.49 1.83 24.11
N THR A 96 15.95 2.00 25.35
CA THR A 96 15.10 1.92 26.55
C THR A 96 14.07 3.04 26.60
N VAL A 97 14.48 4.27 26.24
CA VAL A 97 13.61 5.44 26.17
C VAL A 97 12.56 5.25 25.07
N ALA A 98 12.99 4.78 23.88
CA ALA A 98 12.10 4.47 22.77
C ALA A 98 11.05 3.41 23.12
N ARG A 99 11.44 2.36 23.85
CA ARG A 99 10.51 1.32 24.35
C ARG A 99 9.48 1.91 25.31
N ARG A 100 9.92 2.71 26.29
CA ARG A 100 9.02 3.37 27.27
C ARG A 100 8.02 4.29 26.57
N ARG A 101 8.50 5.15 25.66
CA ARG A 101 7.67 6.06 24.87
C ARG A 101 6.62 5.30 24.07
N LYS A 102 7.01 4.27 23.29
CA LYS A 102 6.08 3.45 22.51
C LYS A 102 5.02 2.78 23.38
N ASN A 103 5.37 2.32 24.59
CA ASN A 103 4.41 1.72 25.51
C ASN A 103 3.36 2.75 26.00
N ILE A 104 3.81 3.93 26.44
CA ILE A 104 2.92 5.01 26.89
C ILE A 104 1.99 5.46 25.77
N GLU A 105 2.51 5.64 24.55
CA GLU A 105 1.72 6.02 23.38
C GLU A 105 0.66 4.96 23.03
N ARG A 106 1.03 3.66 23.06
CA ARG A 106 0.08 2.56 22.84
C ARG A 106 -1.02 2.56 23.90
N ASN A 107 -0.66 2.69 25.18
CA ASN A 107 -1.63 2.72 26.27
C ASN A 107 -2.60 3.90 26.11
N ARG A 108 -2.11 5.10 25.81
CA ARG A 108 -2.95 6.29 25.53
C ARG A 108 -3.89 6.06 24.35
N LYS A 109 -3.41 5.45 23.27
CA LYS A 109 -4.23 5.12 22.09
C LYS A 109 -5.35 4.12 22.44
N LEU A 110 -5.00 3.05 23.17
CA LEU A 110 -5.96 2.03 23.60
C LEU A 110 -7.00 2.61 24.56
N PHE A 111 -6.57 3.43 25.51
CA PHE A 111 -7.45 4.12 26.45
C PHE A 111 -8.44 5.03 25.72
N GLY A 112 -7.95 5.89 24.83
CA GLY A 112 -8.82 6.77 24.03
C GLY A 112 -9.83 6.00 23.17
N ALA A 113 -9.41 4.89 22.54
CA ALA A 113 -10.31 4.03 21.78
C ALA A 113 -11.38 3.37 22.65
N MET A 114 -11.02 2.91 23.85
CA MET A 114 -11.95 2.28 24.80
C MET A 114 -12.96 3.30 25.34
N VAL A 115 -12.50 4.47 25.77
CA VAL A 115 -13.37 5.56 26.25
C VAL A 115 -14.30 6.02 25.14
N GLY A 116 -13.79 6.20 23.92
CA GLY A 116 -14.60 6.57 22.76
C GLY A 116 -15.73 5.56 22.48
N LYS A 117 -15.45 4.26 22.56
CA LYS A 117 -16.47 3.21 22.44
C LYS A 117 -17.54 3.28 23.53
N LYS A 118 -17.13 3.49 24.78
CA LYS A 118 -18.07 3.61 25.92
C LYS A 118 -18.97 4.85 25.78
N VAL A 119 -18.39 5.99 25.42
CA VAL A 119 -19.15 7.24 25.20
C VAL A 119 -20.12 7.07 24.04
N ALA A 120 -19.68 6.47 22.92
CA ALA A 120 -20.55 6.20 21.78
C ALA A 120 -21.73 5.31 22.16
N LEU A 121 -21.51 4.28 22.98
CA LEU A 121 -22.57 3.42 23.51
C LEU A 121 -23.56 4.21 24.37
N ILE A 122 -23.08 5.02 25.30
CA ILE A 122 -23.94 5.86 26.15
C ILE A 122 -24.77 6.85 25.30
N MET A 123 -24.16 7.46 24.29
CA MET A 123 -24.87 8.34 23.36
C MET A 123 -25.97 7.60 22.60
N GLN A 124 -25.71 6.37 22.16
CA GLN A 124 -26.73 5.52 21.52
C GLN A 124 -27.86 5.13 22.48
N MET A 125 -27.56 4.84 23.74
CA MET A 125 -28.59 4.54 24.76
C MET A 125 -29.47 5.75 25.01
N LYS A 126 -28.86 6.92 25.21
CA LYS A 126 -29.56 8.20 25.38
C LYS A 126 -30.49 8.50 24.19
N GLN A 127 -30.02 8.27 22.96
CA GLN A 127 -30.83 8.49 21.75
C GLN A 127 -32.04 7.55 21.68
N ARG A 128 -31.96 6.36 22.30
CA ARG A 128 -33.05 5.39 22.38
C ARG A 128 -34.02 5.66 23.53
N GLY A 129 -33.78 6.71 24.34
CA GLY A 129 -34.61 7.05 25.49
C GLY A 129 -34.37 6.18 26.73
N MET A 130 -33.22 5.50 26.81
CA MET A 130 -32.73 4.83 28.03
C MET A 130 -31.86 5.77 28.86
#